data_AF-A0A1Y0I1T0-F1
#
_entry.id   AF-A0A1Y0I1T0-F1
#
_cell.length_a   1.000
_cell.length_b   1.000
_cell.length_c   1.000
_cell.angle_alpha   90.00
_cell.angle_beta   90.00
_cell.angle_gamma   90.00
#
_symmetry.space_group_name_H-M   'P 1'
#
loop_
_entity.id
_entity.type
_entity.pdbx_description
1 polymer ?
#
loop_
_entity_poly.entity_id
_entity_poly.type
_entity_poly.pdbx_seq_one_letter_code
_entity_poly.pdbx_strand_id
1 'polypeptide(L)' 'MTTTLEAQREKLEQEIQEAYEQLEMLRQQPCPNFKILNYYTDVVARNTQLVEMIDCHIFDRTQSVQ' A
#
# COMPACT_ATOMS: atom_id res chain seq x y z
N MET A 1 -15.80 5.84 14.87
CA MET A 1 -16.40 5.35 13.61
C MET A 1 -15.36 5.58 12.55
N THR A 2 -14.75 4.51 12.05
CA THR A 2 -13.82 4.56 10.92
C THR A 2 -14.61 4.99 9.69
N THR A 3 -14.20 6.06 9.02
CA THR A 3 -14.80 6.45 7.74
C THR A 3 -14.48 5.41 6.68
N THR A 4 -15.28 5.34 5.60
CA THR A 4 -15.01 4.43 4.49
C THR A 4 -13.61 4.63 3.88
N LEU A 5 -13.09 5.86 3.88
CA LEU A 5 -11.75 6.17 3.41
C LEU A 5 -10.65 5.66 4.36
N GLU A 6 -10.84 5.80 5.68
CA GLU A 6 -9.92 5.23 6.67
C GLU A 6 -9.88 3.70 6.59
N ALA A 7 -11.03 3.03 6.38
CA ALA A 7 -11.07 1.58 6.21
C ALA A 7 -10.40 1.13 4.90
N GLN A 8 -10.51 1.93 3.82
CA GLN A 8 -9.79 1.67 2.58
C GLN A 8 -8.27 1.86 2.73
N ARG A 9 -7.85 2.89 3.48
CA ARG A 9 -6.45 3.14 3.81
C ARG A 9 -5.84 1.95 4.57
N GLU A 10 -6.49 1.52 5.64
CA GLU A 10 -6.02 0.40 6.46
C GLU A 10 -5.87 -0.89 5.64
N LYS A 11 -6.82 -1.13 4.72
CA LYS A 11 -6.72 -2.27 3.79
C LYS A 11 -5.54 -2.16 2.83
N LEU A 12 -5.31 -0.98 2.25
CA LEU A 12 -4.17 -0.75 1.37
C LEU A 12 -2.84 -0.94 2.12
N GLU A 13 -2.77 -0.51 3.38
CA GLU A 13 -1.59 -0.73 4.24
C GLU A 13 -1.33 -2.21 4.51
N GLN A 14 -2.39 -3.01 4.74
CA GLN A 14 -2.27 -4.46 4.85
C GLN A 14 -1.74 -5.07 3.55
N GLU A 15 -2.31 -4.68 2.40
CA GLU A 15 -1.87 -5.19 1.09
C GLU A 15 -0.40 -4.82 0.78
N ILE A 16 0.05 -3.64 1.19
CA ILE A 16 1.46 -3.20 1.07
C ILE A 16 2.35 -4.07 1.95
N GLN A 17 1.95 -4.30 3.21
CA GLN A 17 2.70 -5.12 4.16
C GLN A 17 2.85 -6.57 3.63
N GLU A 18 1.75 -7.18 3.19
CA GLU A 18 1.76 -8.52 2.61
C GLU A 18 2.66 -8.58 1.36
N ALA A 19 2.61 -7.56 0.49
CA ALA A 19 3.47 -7.50 -0.68
C ALA A 19 4.96 -7.39 -0.33
N TYR A 20 5.33 -6.65 0.72
CA TYR A 20 6.71 -6.62 1.23
C TYR A 20 7.16 -7.97 1.76
N GLU A 21 6.31 -8.69 2.49
CA GLU A 21 6.61 -10.04 2.97
C GLU A 21 6.86 -11.00 1.81
N GLN A 22 6.02 -10.95 0.77
CA GLN A 22 6.22 -11.77 -0.44
C GLN A 22 7.53 -11.41 -1.16
N LEU A 23 7.86 -10.12 -1.28
CA LEU A 23 9.13 -9.68 -1.86
C LEU A 23 10.33 -10.19 -1.08
N GLU A 24 10.28 -10.16 0.25
CA GLU A 24 11.35 -10.68 1.10
C GLU A 24 11.53 -12.19 0.90
N MET A 25 10.44 -12.96 0.93
CA MET A 25 10.47 -14.40 0.69
C MET A 25 11.02 -14.74 -0.70
N LEU A 26 10.62 -14.00 -1.74
CA LEU A 26 11.08 -14.23 -3.10
C LEU A 26 12.57 -13.91 -3.25
N ARG A 27 13.07 -12.83 -2.62
CA ARG A 27 14.49 -12.44 -2.68
C ARG A 27 15.43 -13.45 -2.01
N GLN A 28 14.93 -14.25 -1.07
CA GLN A 28 15.70 -15.32 -0.43
C GLN A 28 15.79 -16.60 -1.29
N GLN A 29 15.02 -16.71 -2.36
CA GLN A 29 15.07 -17.88 -3.24
C GLN A 29 16.35 -17.87 -4.09
N PRO A 30 16.97 -19.04 -4.35
CA PRO A 30 18.20 -19.13 -5.14
C PRO A 30 18.00 -18.73 -6.61
N CYS A 31 16.79 -18.89 -7.15
CA CYS A 31 16.39 -18.46 -8.49
C CYS A 31 15.03 -17.74 -8.41
N PRO A 32 15.00 -16.46 -8.00
CA PRO A 32 13.75 -15.76 -7.78
C PRO A 32 12.98 -15.54 -9.08
N ASN A 33 11.66 -15.70 -9.02
CA ASN A 33 10.81 -15.42 -10.19
C ASN A 33 10.67 -13.91 -10.38
N PHE A 34 11.42 -13.34 -11.32
CA PHE A 34 11.41 -11.91 -11.63
C PHE A 34 10.05 -11.36 -12.03
N LYS A 35 9.17 -12.17 -12.65
CA LYS A 35 7.81 -11.73 -13.00
C LYS A 35 6.99 -11.47 -11.74
N ILE A 36 7.14 -12.34 -10.73
CA ILE A 36 6.44 -12.21 -9.44
C ILE A 36 7.06 -11.07 -8.62
N LEU A 37 8.39 -10.92 -8.63
CA LEU A 37 9.06 -9.77 -8.00
C LEU A 37 8.56 -8.44 -8.58
N ASN A 38 8.48 -8.31 -9.90
CA ASN A 38 8.01 -7.09 -10.55
C ASN A 38 6.54 -6.82 -10.20
N TYR A 39 5.71 -7.87 -10.15
CA TYR A 39 4.32 -7.74 -9.74
C TYR A 39 4.18 -7.15 -8.33
N TYR A 40 4.85 -7.72 -7.33
CA TYR A 40 4.75 -7.19 -5.96
C TYR A 40 5.42 -5.83 -5.79
N THR A 41 6.47 -5.53 -6.56
CA THR A 41 7.06 -4.19 -6.60
C THR A 41 6.06 -3.15 -7.12
N ASP A 42 5.30 -3.47 -8.17
CA ASP A 42 4.24 -2.60 -8.70
C ASP A 42 3.09 -2.43 -7.70
N VAL A 43 2.67 -3.51 -7.03
CA VAL A 43 1.63 -3.47 -5.99
C VAL A 43 2.02 -2.52 -4.86
N VAL A 44 3.25 -2.63 -4.35
CA VAL A 44 3.76 -1.73 -3.31
C VAL A 44 3.73 -0.28 -3.79
N ALA A 45 4.28 -0.01 -4.98
CA ALA A 45 4.35 1.36 -5.51
C ALA A 45 2.96 1.98 -5.68
N ARG A 46 2.06 1.27 -6.35
CA ARG A 46 0.69 1.75 -6.63
C ARG A 46 -0.11 1.94 -5.34
N ASN A 47 -0.08 0.97 -4.43
CA ASN A 47 -0.86 1.07 -3.20
C ASN A 47 -0.31 2.16 -2.27
N THR A 48 1.01 2.38 -2.24
CA THR A 48 1.62 3.50 -1.50
C THR A 48 1.10 4.84 -2.03
N GLN A 49 1.07 5.02 -3.35
CA GLN A 49 0.52 6.23 -3.96
C GLN A 49 -0.96 6.45 -3.62
N LEU A 50 -1.76 5.38 -3.58
CA LEU A 50 -3.17 5.48 -3.18
C LEU A 50 -3.32 5.88 -1.70
N VAL A 51 -2.49 5.34 -0.81
CA VAL A 51 -2.46 5.75 0.61
C VAL A 51 -2.11 7.23 0.74
N GLU A 52 -1.08 7.70 0.04
CA GLU A 52 -0.69 9.12 0.05
C GLU A 52 -1.82 10.03 -0.45
N MET A 53 -2.52 9.63 -1.52
CA MET A 53 -3.69 10.38 -2.01
C MET A 53 -4.84 10.43 -0.99
N ILE A 54 -5.13 9.30 -0.34
CA ILE A 54 -6.15 9.24 0.72
C ILE A 54 -5.73 10.12 1.89
N ASP A 55 -4.47 10.09 2.30
CA ASP A 55 -3.94 10.93 3.36
C ASP A 55 -4.07 12.41 3.02
N CYS A 56 -3.74 12.83 1.79
CA CYS A 56 -3.99 14.20 1.33
C CYS A 56 -5.47 14.59 1.44
N HIS A 57 -6.38 13.71 1.02
CA HIS A 57 -7.82 13.98 1.10
C HIS A 57 -8.36 14.04 2.53
N ILE A 58 -7.88 13.18 3.43
CA ILE A 58 -8.25 13.19 4.85
C ILE A 58 -7.69 14.46 5.53
N PHE A 59 -6.45 14.83 5.21
CA PHE A 59 -5.79 15.99 5.80
C PHE A 59 -6.43 17.31 5.33
N ASP A 60 -6.72 17.45 4.04
CA ASP A 60 -7.39 18.62 3.45
C ASP A 60 -8.80 18.81 4.01
N ARG A 61 -9.54 17.70 4.21
CA ARG A 61 -10.84 17.70 4.90
C ARG A 61 -10.75 18.17 6.35
N THR A 62 -9.64 17.91 7.02
CA THR A 62 -9.44 18.33 8.43
C THR A 62 -9.18 19.83 8.54
N GLN A 63 -8.53 20.43 7.54
CA GLN A 63 -8.22 21.87 7.51
C GLN A 63 -9.40 22.74 7.05
N SER A 64 -10.35 22.19 6.30
CA SER A 64 -11.53 22.92 5.81
C SER A 64 -12.69 23.03 6.83
N VAL A 65 -12.48 22.61 8.08
CA VAL A 65 -13.45 22.74 9.21
C VAL A 65 -13.01 23.79 10.25
N GLN A 66 -12.12 24.72 9.89
CA GLN A 66 -11.73 25.85 10.77
C GLN A 66 -12.28 27.19 10.28
#